data_AF-A0AAV0WCC0-F1
#
_entry.id   AF-A0AAV0WCC0-F1
#
_cell.length_a   1.000
_cell.length_b   1.000
_cell.length_c   1.000
_cell.angle_alpha   90.00
_cell.angle_beta   90.00
_cell.angle_gamma   90.00
#
_symmetry.space_group_name_H-M   'P 1'
#
loop_
_entity.id
_entity.type
_entity.pdbx_description
1 polymer ?
#
loop_
_entity_poly.entity_id
_entity_poly.type
_entity_poly.pdbx_seq_one_letter_code
_entity_poly.pdbx_strand_id
1 'polypeptide(L)'
;MANEQNKRVSVPSRTSLVPKNTVLGLAKVYSTKDEKGNFLKTFFGLPFLSPNEVDDCFTDDLMSTMPADCTAINDFVDYVFLNYINNDSAMFPPEIWAEFSSSISRTTNACESFHAKLNGMFYRSHPNIYQLIEALNEVQTSSYTKMNCTAVRNLKRAKQFLPQNLKL
;
A
#
# COMPACT_ATOMS: atom_id res chain seq x y z
N MET A 1 -3.04 1.90 34.74
CA MET A 1 -3.89 1.51 33.59
C MET A 1 -3.74 2.57 32.52
N ALA A 2 -2.76 2.40 31.62
CA ALA A 2 -2.53 3.31 30.50
C ALA A 2 -3.16 2.68 29.25
N ASN A 3 -3.88 3.52 28.52
CA ASN A 3 -4.77 3.21 27.40
C ASN A 3 -3.98 2.75 26.16
N GLU A 4 -4.02 1.45 25.86
CA GLU A 4 -3.40 0.81 24.71
C GLU A 4 -4.35 0.86 23.50
N GLN A 5 -4.56 2.04 22.93
CA GLN A 5 -5.41 2.23 21.74
C GLN A 5 -4.84 3.33 20.83
N ASN A 6 -3.64 3.11 20.25
CA ASN A 6 -3.26 3.74 18.98
C ASN A 6 -1.93 3.20 18.40
N LYS A 7 -1.82 1.90 18.11
CA LYS A 7 -0.78 1.43 17.17
C LYS A 7 -1.36 1.51 15.77
N ARG A 8 -0.86 2.43 14.95
CA ARG A 8 -1.21 2.58 13.52
C ARG A 8 -1.06 1.22 12.82
N VAL A 9 -2.18 0.61 12.46
CA VAL A 9 -2.19 -0.55 11.57
C VAL A 9 -2.01 -0.04 10.16
N SER A 10 -0.77 -0.09 9.65
CA SER A 10 -0.47 0.08 8.24
C SER A 10 -0.39 -1.31 7.62
N VAL A 11 -1.34 -1.62 6.74
CA VAL A 11 -1.36 -2.84 5.92
C VAL A 11 -0.03 -2.97 5.15
N PRO A 12 0.55 -4.17 4.99
CA PRO A 12 1.74 -4.38 4.17
C PRO A 12 1.35 -4.21 2.71
N SER A 13 1.43 -2.99 2.21
CA SER A 13 1.33 -2.69 0.78
C SER A 13 2.73 -2.83 0.14
N ARG A 14 2.84 -2.73 -1.19
CA ARG A 14 4.11 -2.72 -1.96
C ARG A 14 5.28 -2.01 -1.25
N THR A 15 4.97 -0.98 -0.47
CA THR A 15 5.87 -0.13 0.30
C THR A 15 6.39 -0.72 1.64
N SER A 16 6.05 -1.92 2.10
CA SER A 16 6.72 -2.53 3.29
C SER A 16 7.91 -3.42 2.92
N LEU A 17 7.81 -4.13 1.79
CA LEU A 17 8.88 -4.98 1.25
C LEU A 17 9.94 -4.13 0.49
N VAL A 18 9.53 -3.08 -0.21
CA VAL A 18 10.41 -2.20 -1.00
C VAL A 18 11.46 -1.42 -0.18
N PRO A 19 11.14 -0.83 0.99
CA PRO A 19 12.13 -0.14 1.81
C PRO A 19 13.21 -1.09 2.31
N LYS A 20 12.86 -2.34 2.66
CA LYS A 20 13.82 -3.29 3.21
C LYS A 20 14.68 -3.94 2.12
N ASN A 21 14.14 -4.15 0.93
CA ASN A 21 14.95 -4.45 -0.27
C ASN A 21 16.02 -3.40 -0.55
N THR A 22 15.75 -2.13 -0.21
CA THR A 22 16.71 -1.03 -0.36
C THR A 22 17.78 -1.05 0.75
N VAL A 23 17.40 -1.37 1.99
CA VAL A 23 18.31 -1.50 3.14
C VAL A 23 19.28 -2.67 3.00
N LEU A 24 18.82 -3.82 2.48
CA LEU A 24 19.65 -5.01 2.27
C LEU A 24 20.44 -4.98 0.95
N GLY A 25 20.37 -3.88 0.19
CA GLY A 25 21.02 -3.78 -1.13
C GLY A 25 20.39 -4.65 -2.23
N LEU A 26 19.29 -5.34 -1.94
CA LEU A 26 18.55 -6.19 -2.87
C LEU A 26 17.82 -5.41 -3.97
N ALA A 27 17.70 -4.09 -3.88
CA ALA A 27 17.05 -3.25 -4.90
C ALA A 27 17.69 -3.42 -6.30
N LYS A 28 19.02 -3.61 -6.37
CA LYS A 28 19.71 -3.90 -7.64
C LYS A 28 19.40 -5.31 -8.15
N VAL A 29 19.37 -6.29 -7.25
CA VAL A 29 19.06 -7.71 -7.54
C VAL A 29 17.60 -7.91 -7.94
N TYR A 30 16.68 -7.10 -7.41
CA TYR A 30 15.29 -7.11 -7.85
C TYR A 30 15.12 -6.67 -9.30
N SER A 31 15.95 -5.71 -9.75
CA SER A 31 15.87 -5.14 -11.09
C SER A 31 16.45 -6.04 -12.17
N THR A 32 17.21 -7.07 -11.79
CA THR A 32 17.78 -8.04 -12.72
C THR A 32 16.72 -9.08 -13.14
N LYS A 33 16.96 -9.71 -14.30
CA LYS A 33 16.15 -10.83 -14.81
C LYS A 33 16.77 -12.20 -14.47
N ASP A 34 17.69 -12.20 -13.51
CA ASP A 34 18.34 -13.39 -12.99
C ASP A 34 17.40 -14.17 -12.07
N GLU A 35 17.83 -15.38 -11.72
CA GLU A 35 17.11 -16.29 -10.83
C GLU A 35 16.72 -15.61 -9.51
N LYS A 36 17.65 -14.86 -8.91
CA LYS A 36 17.45 -14.10 -7.67
C LYS A 36 16.40 -13.00 -7.81
N GLY A 37 16.44 -12.21 -8.88
CA GLY A 37 15.45 -11.18 -9.14
C GLY A 37 14.07 -11.74 -9.43
N ASN A 38 13.98 -12.91 -10.09
CA ASN A 38 12.72 -13.60 -10.34
C ASN A 38 12.14 -14.20 -9.06
N PHE A 39 12.98 -14.80 -8.22
CA PHE A 39 12.59 -15.27 -6.89
C PHE A 39 12.04 -14.14 -6.01
N LEU A 40 12.68 -12.97 -5.98
CA LEU A 40 12.14 -11.84 -5.21
C LEU A 40 10.78 -11.33 -5.74
N LYS A 41 10.47 -11.56 -7.03
CA LYS A 41 9.21 -11.11 -7.64
C LYS A 41 8.03 -12.02 -7.29
N THR A 42 8.26 -13.30 -7.00
CA THR A 42 7.17 -14.24 -6.66
C THR A 42 6.46 -13.85 -5.36
N PHE A 43 7.14 -13.18 -4.42
CA PHE A 43 6.55 -12.62 -3.20
C PHE A 43 5.40 -11.64 -3.46
N PHE A 44 5.37 -10.97 -4.62
CA PHE A 44 4.24 -10.10 -4.99
C PHE A 44 2.97 -10.90 -5.36
N GLY A 45 3.09 -12.21 -5.55
CA GLY A 45 1.99 -13.14 -5.75
C GLY A 45 1.27 -13.53 -4.46
N LEU A 46 1.98 -13.58 -3.33
CA LEU A 46 1.44 -14.04 -2.04
C LEU A 46 0.13 -13.34 -1.61
N PRO A 47 -0.02 -12.01 -1.72
CA PRO A 47 -1.25 -11.38 -1.26
C PRO A 47 -2.47 -11.66 -2.15
N PHE A 48 -2.31 -12.41 -3.25
CA PHE A 48 -3.42 -12.88 -4.09
C PHE A 48 -3.92 -14.28 -3.70
N LEU A 49 -3.28 -14.94 -2.73
CA LEU A 49 -3.71 -16.22 -2.20
C LEU A 49 -4.81 -16.04 -1.14
N SER A 50 -5.53 -17.12 -0.84
CA SER A 50 -6.33 -17.19 0.38
C SER A 50 -5.39 -17.16 1.61
N PRO A 51 -5.74 -16.46 2.70
CA PRO A 51 -4.93 -16.44 3.92
C PRO A 51 -4.45 -17.82 4.39
N ASN A 52 -5.34 -18.82 4.33
CA ASN A 52 -5.04 -20.18 4.78
C ASN A 52 -4.04 -20.92 3.87
N GLU A 53 -3.85 -20.48 2.63
CA GLU A 53 -2.96 -21.11 1.65
C GLU A 53 -1.58 -20.45 1.61
N VAL A 54 -1.38 -19.33 2.32
CA VAL A 54 -0.14 -18.55 2.26
C VAL A 54 1.04 -19.29 2.86
N ASP A 55 0.86 -19.96 4.02
CA ASP A 55 1.94 -20.67 4.71
C ASP A 55 2.39 -21.90 3.91
N ASP A 56 1.42 -22.71 3.45
CA ASP A 56 1.67 -23.88 2.61
C ASP A 56 2.37 -23.48 1.29
N CYS A 57 1.86 -22.46 0.59
CA CYS A 57 2.49 -22.00 -0.65
C CYS A 57 3.89 -21.41 -0.41
N PHE A 58 4.11 -20.73 0.72
CA PHE A 58 5.43 -20.20 1.06
C PHE A 58 6.44 -21.33 1.32
N THR A 59 6.06 -22.32 2.12
CA THR A 59 6.96 -23.40 2.55
C THR A 59 7.18 -24.44 1.46
N ASP A 60 6.14 -24.86 0.76
CA ASP A 60 6.22 -25.95 -0.23
C ASP A 60 6.65 -25.44 -1.62
N ASP A 61 6.02 -24.37 -2.12
CA ASP A 61 6.29 -23.88 -3.48
C ASP A 61 7.46 -22.89 -3.51
N LEU A 62 7.42 -21.87 -2.65
CA LEU A 62 8.35 -20.76 -2.74
C LEU A 62 9.76 -21.16 -2.27
N MET A 63 9.90 -21.81 -1.11
CA MET A 63 11.22 -22.26 -0.63
C MET A 63 11.89 -23.26 -1.58
N SER A 64 11.12 -24.07 -2.31
CA SER A 64 11.65 -24.99 -3.33
C SER A 64 12.32 -24.29 -4.51
N THR A 65 12.01 -23.01 -4.74
CA THR A 65 12.59 -22.19 -5.82
C THR A 65 13.72 -21.26 -5.34
N MET A 66 14.19 -21.47 -4.11
CA MET A 66 15.19 -20.59 -3.51
C MET A 66 16.54 -20.68 -4.25
N PRO A 67 17.08 -19.54 -4.72
CA PRO A 67 18.35 -19.51 -5.44
C PRO A 67 19.53 -19.79 -4.51
N ALA A 68 20.65 -20.24 -5.09
CA ALA A 68 21.85 -20.63 -4.34
C ALA A 68 22.32 -19.59 -3.29
N ASP A 69 22.82 -20.12 -2.17
CA ASP A 69 23.05 -19.44 -0.89
C ASP A 69 23.54 -18.00 -1.04
N CYS A 70 22.60 -17.08 -0.84
CA CYS A 70 22.87 -15.65 -0.77
C CYS A 70 22.36 -15.17 0.58
N THR A 71 23.28 -14.82 1.47
CA THR A 71 22.97 -14.39 2.85
C THR A 71 21.89 -13.32 2.89
N ALA A 72 21.96 -12.31 2.00
CA ALA A 72 20.95 -11.25 1.94
C ALA A 72 19.54 -11.74 1.56
N ILE A 73 19.42 -12.81 0.76
CA ILE A 73 18.12 -13.40 0.40
C ILE A 73 17.60 -14.26 1.55
N ASN A 74 18.47 -15.04 2.20
CA ASN A 74 18.14 -15.79 3.42
C ASN A 74 17.60 -14.85 4.51
N ASP A 75 18.31 -13.77 4.82
CA ASP A 75 17.89 -12.77 5.81
C ASP A 75 16.53 -12.13 5.46
N PHE A 76 16.28 -11.93 4.17
CA PHE A 76 15.00 -11.41 3.69
C PHE A 76 13.88 -12.44 3.87
N VAL A 77 14.10 -13.69 3.49
CA VAL A 77 13.15 -14.80 3.63
C VAL A 77 12.78 -15.01 5.09
N ASP A 78 13.77 -15.09 5.98
CA ASP A 78 13.57 -15.26 7.43
C ASP A 78 12.75 -14.10 8.00
N TYR A 79 13.08 -12.87 7.61
CA TYR A 79 12.30 -11.70 8.02
C TYR A 79 10.85 -11.78 7.56
N VAL A 80 10.61 -12.16 6.29
CA VAL A 80 9.24 -12.31 5.75
C VAL A 80 8.48 -13.38 6.52
N PHE A 81 9.09 -14.54 6.71
CA PHE A 81 8.48 -15.65 7.43
C PHE A 81 8.04 -15.25 8.84
N LEU A 82 8.96 -14.67 9.62
CA LEU A 82 8.73 -14.30 11.02
C LEU A 82 7.71 -13.17 11.19
N ASN A 83 7.60 -12.24 10.24
CA ASN A 83 6.77 -11.04 10.41
C ASN A 83 5.43 -11.12 9.68
N TYR A 84 5.33 -11.95 8.62
CA TYR A 84 4.19 -11.93 7.70
C TYR A 84 3.55 -13.29 7.43
N ILE A 85 4.30 -14.40 7.49
CA ILE A 85 3.79 -15.73 7.08
C ILE A 85 3.35 -16.57 8.28
N ASN A 86 4.18 -16.62 9.33
CA ASN A 86 3.95 -17.48 10.48
C ASN A 86 2.62 -17.12 11.20
N ASN A 87 1.59 -17.95 11.03
CA ASN A 87 0.25 -17.69 11.59
C ASN A 87 0.22 -17.56 13.12
N ASP A 88 1.14 -18.19 13.83
CA ASP A 88 1.14 -18.22 15.30
C ASP A 88 1.86 -17.02 15.94
N SER A 89 2.88 -16.48 15.28
CA SER A 89 3.75 -15.46 15.86
C SER A 89 4.00 -14.22 15.00
N ALA A 90 3.48 -14.18 13.77
CA ALA A 90 3.66 -13.03 12.89
C ALA A 90 3.00 -11.78 13.47
N MET A 91 3.73 -10.67 13.41
CA MET A 91 3.18 -9.35 13.75
C MET A 91 2.05 -8.94 12.81
N PHE A 92 2.08 -9.43 11.57
CA PHE A 92 1.14 -9.13 10.50
C PHE A 92 0.72 -10.41 9.77
N PRO A 93 -0.17 -11.23 10.35
CA PRO A 93 -0.47 -12.55 9.81
C PRO A 93 -1.28 -12.46 8.49
N PRO A 94 -1.30 -13.50 7.65
CA PRO A 94 -1.95 -13.51 6.34
C PRO A 94 -3.40 -13.00 6.33
N GLU A 95 -4.17 -13.19 7.38
CA GLU A 95 -5.58 -12.78 7.47
C GLU A 95 -5.80 -11.27 7.33
N ILE A 96 -4.78 -10.45 7.58
CA ILE A 96 -4.90 -8.98 7.48
C ILE A 96 -4.44 -8.42 6.12
N TRP A 97 -3.78 -9.21 5.28
CA TRP A 97 -3.14 -8.71 4.06
C TRP A 97 -3.31 -9.59 2.83
N ALA A 98 -3.48 -10.91 2.99
CA ALA A 98 -3.79 -11.81 1.90
C ALA A 98 -5.28 -11.77 1.65
N GLU A 99 -5.66 -11.48 0.41
CA GLU A 99 -7.06 -11.47 0.02
C GLU A 99 -7.16 -12.03 -1.39
N PHE A 100 -7.93 -13.11 -1.53
CA PHE A 100 -8.34 -13.66 -2.83
C PHE A 100 -9.41 -12.77 -3.48
N SER A 101 -9.17 -11.46 -3.51
CA SER A 101 -10.05 -10.49 -4.17
C SER A 101 -9.24 -9.45 -4.93
N SER A 102 -9.74 -9.10 -6.11
CA SER A 102 -9.15 -8.10 -7.00
C SER A 102 -9.58 -6.67 -6.64
N SER A 103 -10.03 -6.40 -5.41
CA SER A 103 -10.58 -5.10 -5.05
C SER A 103 -9.52 -3.98 -5.18
N ILE A 104 -9.97 -2.80 -5.63
CA ILE A 104 -9.16 -1.64 -6.04
C ILE A 104 -8.27 -1.06 -4.91
N SER A 105 -8.47 -1.53 -3.67
CA SER A 105 -7.93 -1.00 -2.42
C SER A 105 -6.47 -1.36 -2.12
N ARG A 106 -5.75 -1.96 -3.07
CA ARG A 106 -4.38 -2.49 -2.84
C ARG A 106 -3.26 -1.48 -3.13
N THR A 107 -3.59 -0.29 -3.63
CA THR A 107 -2.60 0.76 -3.90
C THR A 107 -2.60 1.82 -2.81
N THR A 108 -1.44 2.06 -2.20
CA THR A 108 -1.21 3.15 -1.24
C THR A 108 -1.15 4.52 -1.89
N ASN A 109 -1.28 4.61 -3.22
CA ASN A 109 -1.19 5.84 -4.00
C ASN A 109 -2.07 6.97 -3.43
N ALA A 110 -3.28 6.65 -2.97
CA ALA A 110 -4.17 7.65 -2.35
C ALA A 110 -3.54 8.21 -1.06
N CYS A 111 -3.13 7.33 -0.14
CA CYS A 111 -2.48 7.70 1.11
C CYS A 111 -1.14 8.42 0.90
N GLU A 112 -0.31 7.93 -0.03
CA GLU A 112 0.98 8.53 -0.40
C GLU A 112 0.78 9.92 -0.99
N SER A 113 -0.19 10.10 -1.90
CA SER A 113 -0.50 11.41 -2.48
C SER A 113 -1.01 12.40 -1.42
N PHE A 114 -1.82 11.93 -0.48
CA PHE A 114 -2.31 12.74 0.63
C PHE A 114 -1.17 13.12 1.57
N HIS A 115 -0.33 12.17 1.97
CA HIS A 115 0.86 12.42 2.79
C HIS A 115 1.83 13.39 2.12
N ALA A 116 2.12 13.20 0.83
CA ALA A 116 2.99 14.10 0.08
C ALA A 116 2.44 15.52 0.02
N LYS A 117 1.13 15.66 -0.25
CA LYS A 117 0.45 16.97 -0.23
C LYS A 117 0.54 17.60 1.15
N LEU A 118 0.19 16.86 2.20
CA LEU A 118 0.16 17.36 3.57
C LEU A 118 1.56 17.75 4.06
N ASN A 119 2.57 16.93 3.81
CA ASN A 119 3.96 17.26 4.15
C ASN A 119 4.47 18.51 3.42
N GLY A 120 4.05 18.71 2.17
CA GLY A 120 4.39 19.90 1.40
C GLY A 120 3.81 21.21 1.96
N MET A 121 2.84 21.14 2.88
CA MET A 121 2.25 22.32 3.54
C MET A 121 3.05 22.79 4.76
N PHE A 122 4.01 21.99 5.24
CA PHE A 122 4.80 22.32 6.42
C PHE A 122 6.26 22.57 6.07
N TYR A 123 6.81 23.68 6.57
CA TYR A 123 8.23 24.02 6.43
C TYR A 123 9.07 23.57 7.64
N ARG A 124 8.46 22.95 8.65
CA ARG A 124 9.09 22.49 9.89
C ARG A 124 8.70 21.04 10.18
N SER A 125 9.61 20.26 10.75
CA SER A 125 9.35 18.86 11.13
C SER A 125 8.29 18.68 12.23
N HIS A 126 8.08 19.72 13.03
CA HIS A 126 7.10 19.72 14.14
C HIS A 126 6.27 21.01 14.13
N PRO A 127 5.30 21.13 13.21
CA PRO A 127 4.37 22.26 13.19
C PRO A 127 3.53 22.27 14.47
N ASN A 128 3.15 23.46 14.94
CA ASN A 128 2.24 23.54 16.08
C ASN A 128 0.83 23.05 15.69
N ILE A 129 0.01 22.71 16.68
CA ILE A 129 -1.32 22.13 16.44
C ILE A 129 -2.24 23.06 15.63
N TYR A 130 -2.11 24.38 15.79
CA TYR A 130 -2.93 25.35 15.04
C TYR A 130 -2.57 25.36 13.55
N GLN A 131 -1.27 25.28 13.22
CA GLN A 131 -0.79 25.16 11.85
C GLN A 131 -1.27 23.86 11.19
N LEU A 132 -1.29 22.76 11.95
CA LEU A 132 -1.84 21.49 11.46
C LEU A 132 -3.33 21.61 11.16
N ILE A 133 -4.11 22.23 12.06
CA ILE A 133 -5.55 22.44 11.85
C ILE A 133 -5.82 23.30 10.61
N GLU A 134 -5.05 24.38 10.42
CA GLU A 134 -5.16 25.25 9.25
C GLU A 134 -4.90 24.48 7.95
N ALA A 135 -3.82 23.69 7.91
CA ALA A 135 -3.51 22.86 6.76
C ALA A 135 -4.60 21.83 6.44
N LEU A 136 -5.16 21.17 7.47
CA LEU A 136 -6.26 20.22 7.28
C LEU A 136 -7.53 20.90 6.74
N ASN A 137 -7.86 22.08 7.26
CA ASN A 137 -9.00 22.88 6.77
C ASN A 137 -8.82 23.29 5.31
N GLU A 138 -7.61 23.68 4.90
CA GLU A 138 -7.32 24.01 3.50
C GLU A 138 -7.43 22.77 2.59
N VAL A 139 -6.93 21.61 3.03
CA VAL A 139 -7.09 20.35 2.29
C VAL A 139 -8.56 19.99 2.11
N GLN A 140 -9.38 20.14 3.15
CA GLN A 140 -10.82 19.90 3.08
C GLN A 140 -11.51 20.90 2.13
N THR A 141 -11.23 22.19 2.27
CA THR A 141 -11.82 23.26 1.45
C THR A 141 -11.48 23.11 -0.03
N SER A 142 -10.21 22.82 -0.35
CA SER A 142 -9.76 22.58 -1.72
C SER A 142 -10.41 21.34 -2.34
N SER A 143 -10.63 20.28 -1.54
CA SER A 143 -11.29 19.06 -2.00
C SER A 143 -12.77 19.29 -2.30
N TYR A 144 -13.48 19.93 -1.37
CA TYR A 144 -14.91 20.25 -1.54
C TYR A 144 -15.15 21.16 -2.75
N THR A 145 -14.29 22.17 -2.94
CA THR A 145 -14.35 23.06 -4.10
C THR A 145 -14.20 22.27 -5.40
N LYS A 146 -13.23 21.37 -5.50
CA LYS A 146 -13.03 20.51 -6.69
C LYS A 146 -14.22 19.59 -6.96
N MET A 147 -14.80 19.00 -5.92
CA MET A 147 -16.00 18.16 -6.03
C MET A 147 -17.17 18.97 -6.60
N ASN A 148 -17.41 20.17 -6.06
CA ASN A 148 -18.49 21.04 -6.54
C ASN A 148 -18.26 21.50 -7.99
N CYS A 149 -17.05 21.92 -8.35
CA CYS A 149 -16.73 22.28 -9.73
C CYS A 149 -16.94 21.11 -10.70
N THR A 150 -16.61 19.89 -10.30
CA THR A 150 -16.77 18.69 -11.12
C THR A 150 -18.24 18.32 -11.27
N ALA A 151 -19.02 18.36 -10.19
CA ALA A 151 -20.47 18.16 -10.22
C ALA A 151 -21.15 19.16 -11.16
N VAL A 152 -20.80 20.44 -11.09
CA VAL A 152 -21.32 21.49 -11.99
C VAL A 152 -20.95 21.23 -13.45
N ARG A 153 -19.70 20.83 -13.74
CA ARG A 153 -19.29 20.47 -15.12
C ARG A 153 -20.06 19.26 -15.65
N ASN A 154 -20.26 18.24 -14.82
CA ASN A 154 -20.99 17.03 -15.19
C ASN A 154 -22.46 17.32 -15.48
N LEU A 155 -23.10 18.18 -14.68
CA LEU A 155 -24.47 18.66 -14.93
C LEU A 155 -24.59 19.45 -16.24
N LYS A 156 -23.62 20.32 -16.54
CA LYS A 156 -23.59 21.07 -17.81
C LYS A 156 -23.45 20.14 -19.02
N ARG A 157 -22.56 19.14 -18.93
CA ARG A 157 -22.42 18.10 -19.97
C ARG A 157 -23.72 17.30 -20.13
N ALA A 158 -24.31 16.81 -19.04
CA ALA A 158 -25.57 16.05 -19.11
C ALA A 158 -26.71 16.85 -19.79
N LYS A 159 -26.81 18.16 -19.52
CA LYS A 159 -27.78 19.05 -20.18
C LYS A 159 -27.52 19.26 -21.68
N GLN A 160 -26.28 19.14 -22.15
CA GLN A 160 -25.95 19.19 -23.59
C GLN A 160 -26.39 17.92 -24.33
N PHE A 161 -26.59 16.80 -23.62
CA PHE A 161 -27.04 15.53 -24.19
C PHE A 161 -28.55 15.29 -24.06
N LEU A 162 -29.32 16.23 -23.48
CA LEU A 162 -30.78 16.15 -23.48
C LEU A 162 -31.31 16.52 -24.88
N PRO A 163 -32.13 15.67 -25.53
CA PRO A 163 -32.68 15.96 -26.85
C PRO A 163 -33.59 17.20 -26.80
N GLN A 164 -33.51 18.05 -27.83
CA GLN A 164 -34.19 19.35 -27.91
C GLN A 164 -35.74 19.30 -27.91
N ASN A 165 -36.36 18.13 -27.79
CA ASN A 165 -37.80 17.92 -27.99
C ASN A 165 -38.63 17.97 -26.68
N LEU A 166 -38.17 18.68 -25.66
CA LEU A 166 -38.93 18.89 -24.41
C LEU A 166 -38.92 20.35 -23.97
N LYS A 167 -39.24 21.24 -24.90
CA LYS A 167 -39.72 22.59 -24.57
C LYS A 167 -41.17 22.66 -25.04
N LEU A 168 -42.10 22.48 -24.11
CA LEU A 168 -43.51 22.86 -24.27
C LEU A 168 -43.61 24.39 -24.23
#